data_AF-A0A2P5XJG2-F1
#
_entry.id   AF-A0A2P5XJG2-F1
#
_cell.length_a   1.000
_cell.length_b   1.000
_cell.length_c   1.000
_cell.angle_alpha   90.00
_cell.angle_beta   90.00
_cell.angle_gamma   90.00
#
_symmetry.space_group_name_H-M   'P 1'
#
loop_
_entity.id
_entity.type
_entity.pdbx_description
1 polymer ?
#
loop_
_entity_poly.entity_id
_entity_poly.type
_entity_poly.pdbx_seq_one_letter_code
_entity_poly.pdbx_strand_id
1 'polypeptide(L)'
;MSFAAPRFIVLKSNKEYLGIIDGNGAGDGYLKFSSETQATSSYAKFEVEEAAAGHGLVHIRSCRNNKYWEGVRNNPTEDGQYWIAATAKKPEEDQSRDSCTLFKLILMGTATTDTVRIMHVHSKCRLCLSTSGCVLANNNTSSDDIFTIINRESLLDLPRYVAFKGDNTHYLRLHHMERHPFLQFSSSNISDPNMTMELFVNNDRMLRIKPDFGLYDPLRQTLL
;
A
#
# COMPACT_ATOMS: atom_id res chain seq x y z
N MET A 1 17.57 -7.27 16.24
CA MET A 1 16.17 -7.47 15.83
C MET A 1 16.11 -7.30 14.32
N SER A 2 15.67 -8.32 13.57
CA SER A 2 15.42 -8.15 12.13
C SER A 2 13.98 -7.67 11.93
N PHE A 3 13.80 -6.74 11.01
CA PHE A 3 12.48 -6.30 10.56
C PHE A 3 11.91 -7.37 9.62
N ALA A 4 10.76 -7.93 9.97
CA ALA A 4 9.99 -8.79 9.06
C ALA A 4 9.00 -7.90 8.29
N ALA A 5 9.37 -7.51 7.07
CA ALA A 5 8.49 -6.74 6.22
C ALA A 5 7.24 -7.56 5.84
N PRO A 6 6.05 -6.94 5.69
CA PRO A 6 4.89 -7.62 5.13
C PRO A 6 5.21 -8.20 3.74
N ARG A 7 4.64 -9.35 3.41
CA ARG A 7 4.84 -9.98 2.09
C ARG A 7 4.38 -9.06 0.96
N PHE A 8 3.22 -8.41 1.10
CA PHE A 8 2.72 -7.45 0.12
C PHE A 8 2.71 -6.05 0.71
N ILE A 9 3.39 -5.13 0.03
CA ILE A 9 3.55 -3.76 0.50
C ILE A 9 3.01 -2.74 -0.50
N VAL A 10 2.64 -1.59 0.04
CA VAL A 10 2.53 -0.32 -0.67
C VAL A 10 3.53 0.63 -0.05
N LEU A 11 4.25 1.38 -0.88
CA LEU A 11 5.18 2.40 -0.43
C LEU A 11 4.56 3.78 -0.61
N LYS A 12 4.75 4.64 0.39
CA LYS A 12 4.25 6.01 0.41
C LYS A 12 5.37 6.98 0.75
N SER A 13 5.44 8.07 0.00
CA SER A 13 6.27 9.24 0.30
C SER A 13 5.35 10.46 0.40
N ASN A 14 5.43 11.20 1.51
CA ASN A 14 4.53 12.33 1.80
C ASN A 14 3.04 11.97 1.64
N LYS A 15 2.38 12.42 0.56
CA LYS A 15 0.97 12.16 0.25
C LYS A 15 0.76 11.25 -0.97
N GLU A 16 1.84 10.77 -1.59
CA GLU A 16 1.80 10.03 -2.84
C GLU A 16 2.23 8.58 -2.65
N TYR A 17 1.69 7.70 -3.48
CA TYR A 17 2.01 6.27 -3.46
C TYR A 17 2.94 5.92 -4.61
N LEU A 18 3.83 4.97 -4.36
CA LEU A 18 4.72 4.44 -5.38
C LEU A 18 3.93 3.57 -6.35
N GLY A 19 4.09 3.82 -7.64
CA GLY A 19 3.55 2.99 -8.70
C GLY A 19 4.62 2.61 -9.72
N ILE A 20 4.39 1.51 -10.43
CA ILE A 20 5.10 1.21 -11.67
C ILE A 20 4.49 2.03 -12.82
N ILE A 21 5.35 2.68 -13.61
CA ILE A 21 4.95 3.28 -14.88
C ILE A 21 4.73 2.15 -15.88
N ASP A 22 3.54 2.08 -16.47
CA ASP A 22 3.14 1.06 -17.45
C ASP A 22 2.63 1.78 -18.68
N GLY A 23 3.31 1.59 -19.82
CA GLY A 23 2.96 2.20 -21.10
C GLY A 23 4.08 2.10 -22.12
N ASN A 24 3.84 2.49 -23.38
CA ASN A 24 4.83 2.34 -24.45
C ASN A 24 5.89 3.48 -24.50
N GLY A 25 6.21 4.09 -23.36
CA GLY A 25 7.12 5.23 -23.27
C GLY A 25 8.53 4.86 -22.77
N ALA A 26 9.46 5.81 -22.87
CA ALA A 26 10.84 5.64 -22.37
C ALA A 26 10.93 5.38 -20.84
N GLY A 27 9.85 5.67 -20.10
CA GLY A 27 9.74 5.42 -18.66
C GLY A 27 9.05 4.10 -18.30
N ASP A 28 8.76 3.21 -19.26
CA ASP A 28 8.11 1.93 -18.97
C ASP A 28 8.91 1.10 -17.96
N GLY A 29 8.22 0.56 -16.97
CA GLY A 29 8.80 -0.24 -15.89
C GLY A 29 9.47 0.57 -14.77
N TYR A 30 9.75 1.86 -14.96
CA TYR A 30 10.32 2.69 -13.90
C TYR A 30 9.34 2.93 -12.76
N LEU A 31 9.87 3.19 -11.57
CA LEU A 31 9.07 3.43 -10.38
C LEU A 31 8.93 4.93 -10.10
N LYS A 32 7.71 5.37 -9.82
CA LYS A 32 7.40 6.79 -9.60
C LYS A 32 6.34 6.99 -8.52
N PHE A 33 6.57 7.97 -7.66
CA PHE A 33 5.54 8.54 -6.80
C PHE A 33 4.68 9.52 -7.60
N SER A 34 3.37 9.37 -7.50
CA SER A 34 2.41 10.21 -8.23
C SER A 34 1.09 10.31 -7.47
N SER A 35 0.47 11.49 -7.51
CA SER A 35 -0.89 11.73 -7.02
C SER A 35 -1.96 10.86 -7.69
N GLU A 36 -1.69 10.34 -8.89
CA GLU A 36 -2.61 9.46 -9.63
C GLU A 36 -2.57 8.00 -9.11
N THR A 37 -1.48 7.62 -8.44
CA THR A 37 -1.33 6.25 -7.95
C THR A 37 -2.11 6.09 -6.65
N GLN A 38 -3.08 5.17 -6.65
CA GLN A 38 -3.84 4.82 -5.46
C GLN A 38 -3.20 3.63 -4.74
N ALA A 39 -3.22 3.62 -3.40
CA ALA A 39 -2.71 2.51 -2.59
C ALA A 39 -3.40 1.16 -2.91
N THR A 40 -4.65 1.21 -3.39
CA THR A 40 -5.42 0.02 -3.76
C THR A 40 -5.15 -0.45 -5.19
N SER A 41 -4.39 0.32 -5.98
CA SER A 41 -4.10 0.03 -7.37
C SER A 41 -3.20 -1.20 -7.53
N SER A 42 -3.37 -1.96 -8.61
CA SER A 42 -2.44 -3.05 -8.97
C SER A 42 -1.04 -2.53 -9.30
N TYR A 43 -0.92 -1.27 -9.74
CA TYR A 43 0.33 -0.58 -10.03
C TYR A 43 1.18 -0.30 -8.78
N ALA A 44 0.53 -0.20 -7.61
CA ALA A 44 1.17 0.14 -6.33
C ALA A 44 1.46 -1.09 -5.46
N LYS A 45 1.11 -2.30 -5.93
CA LYS A 45 1.28 -3.54 -5.18
C LYS A 45 2.63 -4.17 -5.50
N PHE A 46 3.48 -4.27 -4.48
CA PHE A 46 4.77 -4.93 -4.56
C PHE A 46 4.82 -6.12 -3.61
N GLU A 47 5.50 -7.18 -4.03
CA GLU A 47 5.80 -8.33 -3.18
C GLU A 47 7.25 -8.29 -2.73
N VAL A 48 7.46 -8.49 -1.43
CA VAL A 48 8.76 -8.59 -0.79
C VAL A 48 9.06 -10.08 -0.59
N GLU A 49 10.18 -10.52 -1.13
CA GLU A 49 10.67 -11.89 -1.03
C GLU A 49 12.02 -11.88 -0.33
N GLU A 50 12.22 -12.73 0.66
CA GLU A 50 13.51 -12.86 1.34
C GLU A 50 14.54 -13.46 0.38
N ALA A 51 15.75 -12.89 0.33
CA ALA A 51 16.83 -13.40 -0.49
C ALA A 51 17.33 -14.75 0.04
N ALA A 52 17.81 -15.62 -0.85
CA ALA A 52 18.42 -16.90 -0.46
C ALA A 52 19.69 -16.69 0.37
N ALA A 53 20.46 -15.64 0.08
CA ALA A 53 21.59 -15.21 0.90
C ALA A 53 21.20 -14.83 2.34
N GLY A 54 19.92 -14.52 2.62
CA GLY A 54 19.42 -14.14 3.93
C GLY A 54 19.92 -12.77 4.41
N HIS A 55 20.21 -12.65 5.70
CA HIS A 55 20.75 -11.45 6.35
C HIS A 55 19.87 -10.19 6.25
N GLY A 56 18.56 -10.36 6.08
CA GLY A 56 17.60 -9.26 5.92
C GLY A 56 17.73 -8.53 4.58
N LEU A 57 18.34 -9.19 3.58
CA LEU A 57 18.28 -8.76 2.19
C LEU A 57 17.00 -9.31 1.55
N VAL A 58 16.41 -8.51 0.67
CA VAL A 58 15.15 -8.84 0.02
C VAL A 58 15.20 -8.55 -1.47
N HIS A 59 14.41 -9.29 -2.21
CA HIS A 59 13.94 -8.91 -3.52
C HIS A 59 12.59 -8.22 -3.41
N ILE A 60 12.36 -7.24 -4.27
CA ILE A 60 11.07 -6.56 -4.38
C ILE A 60 10.60 -6.74 -5.81
N ARG A 61 9.38 -7.23 -6.01
CA ARG A 61 8.80 -7.41 -7.34
C ARG A 61 7.48 -6.69 -7.48
N SER A 62 7.22 -6.16 -8.67
CA SER A 62 5.92 -5.62 -9.02
C SER A 62 4.92 -6.76 -9.24
N CYS A 63 3.79 -6.72 -8.54
CA CYS A 63 2.71 -7.66 -8.79
C CYS A 63 1.98 -7.39 -10.13
N ARG A 64 2.18 -6.22 -10.74
CA ARG A 64 1.55 -5.83 -12.00
C ARG A 64 2.13 -6.59 -13.19
N ASN A 65 3.47 -6.63 -13.30
CA ASN A 65 4.16 -7.22 -14.44
C ASN A 65 5.01 -8.46 -14.06
N ASN A 66 5.03 -8.84 -12.78
CA ASN A 66 5.76 -9.97 -12.24
C ASN A 66 7.29 -9.89 -12.45
N LYS A 67 7.84 -8.66 -12.45
CA LYS A 67 9.28 -8.40 -12.60
C LYS A 67 9.87 -7.79 -11.32
N TYR A 68 11.13 -8.10 -11.07
CA TYR A 68 11.90 -7.64 -9.93
C TYR A 68 12.42 -6.23 -10.16
N TRP A 69 12.57 -5.50 -9.06
CA TRP A 69 13.26 -4.23 -9.02
C TRP A 69 14.75 -4.43 -9.31
N GLU A 70 15.30 -3.58 -10.16
CA GLU A 70 16.72 -3.53 -10.47
C GLU A 70 17.17 -2.06 -10.62
N GLY A 71 18.47 -1.83 -10.44
CA GLY A 71 19.10 -0.55 -10.77
C GLY A 71 19.39 -0.45 -12.26
N VAL A 72 18.85 0.57 -12.92
CA VAL A 72 19.10 0.88 -14.33
C VAL A 72 20.00 2.12 -14.42
N ARG A 73 21.17 1.92 -15.02
CA ARG A 73 22.13 3.00 -15.25
C ARG A 73 21.88 3.63 -16.62
N ASN A 74 21.38 4.86 -16.65
CA ASN A 74 21.10 5.58 -17.91
C ASN A 74 22.34 6.32 -18.45
N ASN A 75 23.25 6.74 -17.58
CA ASN A 75 24.47 7.44 -17.98
C ASN A 75 25.70 6.81 -17.30
N PRO A 76 26.65 6.24 -18.05
CA PRO A 76 27.87 5.64 -17.49
C PRO A 76 28.77 6.63 -16.76
N THR A 77 28.63 7.95 -17.01
CA THR A 77 29.50 8.97 -16.42
C THR A 77 29.03 9.47 -15.05
N GLU A 78 27.79 9.15 -14.65
CA GLU A 78 27.28 9.43 -13.30
C GLU A 78 27.59 8.23 -12.41
N ASP A 79 28.64 8.33 -11.61
CA ASP A 79 29.02 7.28 -10.68
C ASP A 79 28.01 7.15 -9.53
N GLY A 80 27.54 5.92 -9.32
CA GLY A 80 26.67 5.56 -8.20
C GLY A 80 25.19 5.91 -8.37
N GLN A 81 24.77 6.52 -9.49
CA GLN A 81 23.35 6.84 -9.74
C GLN A 81 22.66 5.76 -10.57
N TYR A 82 21.64 5.14 -9.99
CA TYR A 82 20.83 4.11 -10.64
C TYR A 82 19.36 4.49 -10.52
N TRP A 83 18.64 4.56 -11.62
CA TRP A 83 17.19 4.64 -11.57
C TRP A 83 16.62 3.28 -11.18
N ILE A 84 15.51 3.23 -10.44
CA ILE A 84 14.91 1.94 -10.06
C ILE A 84 13.76 1.62 -11.00
N ALA A 85 13.81 0.42 -11.60
CA ALA A 85 12.78 -0.09 -12.48
C ALA A 85 12.41 -1.53 -12.12
N ALA A 86 11.16 -1.91 -12.31
CA ALA A 86 10.67 -3.27 -12.18
C ALA A 86 10.72 -4.00 -13.55
N THR A 87 11.93 -4.27 -14.03
CA THR A 87 12.20 -4.83 -15.37
C THR A 87 12.94 -6.16 -15.36
N ALA A 88 13.54 -6.56 -14.23
CA ALA A 88 14.28 -7.81 -14.12
C ALA A 88 13.33 -9.03 -14.11
N LYS A 89 13.60 -10.01 -14.98
CA LYS A 89 12.76 -11.21 -15.11
C LYS A 89 13.02 -12.27 -14.04
N LYS A 90 14.17 -12.21 -13.38
CA LYS A 90 14.65 -13.17 -12.37
C LYS A 90 15.38 -12.42 -11.27
N PRO A 91 15.43 -12.95 -10.04
CA PRO A 91 16.30 -12.41 -9.01
C PRO A 91 17.78 -12.61 -9.37
N GLU A 92 18.63 -11.67 -8.95
CA GLU A 92 20.09 -11.73 -9.07
C GLU A 92 20.69 -11.29 -7.73
N GLU A 93 21.41 -12.21 -7.08
CA GLU A 93 21.97 -12.01 -5.74
C GLU A 93 23.46 -11.68 -5.72
N ASP A 94 24.14 -11.78 -6.88
CA ASP A 94 25.53 -11.35 -6.98
C ASP A 94 25.64 -9.83 -6.88
N GLN A 95 26.05 -9.37 -5.70
CA GLN A 95 26.15 -7.95 -5.35
C GLN A 95 27.17 -7.19 -6.22
N SER A 96 28.08 -7.89 -6.90
CA SER A 96 29.06 -7.26 -7.79
C SER A 96 28.49 -6.90 -9.16
N ARG A 97 27.33 -7.46 -9.53
CA ARG A 97 26.69 -7.23 -10.82
C ARG A 97 25.76 -6.03 -10.78
N ASP A 98 25.82 -5.20 -11.82
CA ASP A 98 24.90 -4.07 -12.01
C ASP A 98 23.42 -4.51 -12.04
N SER A 99 23.16 -5.76 -12.46
CA SER A 99 21.83 -6.38 -12.50
C SER A 99 21.34 -6.91 -11.15
N CYS A 100 22.08 -6.72 -10.06
CA CYS A 100 21.69 -7.14 -8.72
C CYS A 100 20.31 -6.60 -8.35
N THR A 101 19.43 -7.48 -7.87
CA THR A 101 18.04 -7.14 -7.49
C THR A 101 17.84 -7.11 -5.98
N LEU A 102 18.93 -7.11 -5.21
CA LEU A 102 18.91 -7.08 -3.75
C LEU A 102 18.74 -5.66 -3.22
N PHE A 103 17.83 -5.54 -2.26
CA PHE A 103 17.61 -4.35 -1.47
C PHE A 103 17.68 -4.68 0.02
N LYS A 104 17.95 -3.67 0.83
CA LYS A 104 17.89 -3.75 2.29
C LYS A 104 16.89 -2.73 2.82
N LEU A 105 15.91 -3.21 3.57
CA LEU A 105 14.94 -2.36 4.29
C LEU A 105 15.51 -2.05 5.67
N ILE A 106 15.73 -0.77 5.94
CA ILE A 106 16.28 -0.27 7.21
C ILE A 106 15.18 0.51 7.91
N LEU A 107 14.60 -0.07 8.97
CA LEU A 107 13.60 0.61 9.80
C LEU A 107 14.17 1.88 10.43
N MET A 108 13.34 2.92 10.47
CA MET A 108 13.66 4.22 11.08
C MET A 108 12.85 4.51 12.35
N GLY A 109 11.67 3.89 12.51
CA GLY A 109 10.68 4.29 13.52
C GLY A 109 10.61 3.41 14.77
N THR A 110 10.26 4.06 15.89
CA THR A 110 9.74 3.48 17.14
C THR A 110 8.21 3.39 17.09
N ALA A 111 7.65 2.21 17.41
CA ALA A 111 6.27 1.88 17.80
C ALA A 111 5.03 2.37 17.00
N THR A 112 5.07 3.45 16.21
CA THR A 112 3.87 4.06 15.61
C THR A 112 3.91 4.30 14.10
N THR A 113 5.09 4.30 13.46
CA THR A 113 5.18 4.40 12.00
C THR A 113 6.22 3.43 11.44
N ASP A 114 5.78 2.52 10.56
CA ASP A 114 6.63 1.58 9.81
C ASP A 114 7.37 2.31 8.69
N THR A 115 8.19 3.29 9.09
CA THR A 115 9.03 4.07 8.18
C THR A 115 10.34 3.34 7.93
N VAL A 116 10.79 3.36 6.67
CA VAL A 116 11.99 2.68 6.21
C VAL A 116 12.84 3.56 5.32
N ARG A 117 14.15 3.31 5.37
CA ARG A 117 15.08 3.61 4.28
C ARG A 117 15.30 2.34 3.48
N ILE A 118 15.35 2.47 2.16
CA ILE A 118 15.62 1.35 1.26
C ILE A 118 17.02 1.58 0.68
N MET A 119 17.90 0.59 0.78
CA MET A 119 19.24 0.65 0.21
C MET A 119 19.35 -0.35 -0.94
N HIS A 120 19.85 0.11 -2.08
CA HIS A 120 20.21 -0.76 -3.20
C HIS A 120 21.57 -1.39 -2.90
N VAL A 121 21.64 -2.72 -2.89
CA VAL A 121 22.82 -3.43 -2.36
C VAL A 121 24.05 -3.24 -3.23
N HIS A 122 23.90 -3.35 -4.55
CA HIS A 122 25.02 -3.23 -5.48
C HIS A 122 25.69 -1.85 -5.43
N SER A 123 24.90 -0.76 -5.57
CA SER A 123 25.46 0.60 -5.53
C SER A 123 25.77 1.10 -4.12
N LYS A 124 25.27 0.42 -3.08
CA LYS A 124 25.35 0.84 -1.66
C LYS A 124 24.73 2.22 -1.42
N CYS A 125 23.87 2.68 -2.32
CA CYS A 125 23.18 3.96 -2.22
C CYS A 125 21.77 3.76 -1.66
N ARG A 126 21.27 4.79 -0.97
CA ARG A 126 19.87 4.85 -0.54
C ARG A 126 18.98 5.22 -1.71
N LEU A 127 17.77 4.68 -1.70
CA LEU A 127 16.71 5.11 -2.60
C LEU A 127 16.20 6.48 -2.17
N CYS A 128 16.00 7.34 -3.14
CA CYS A 128 15.57 8.70 -2.97
C CYS A 128 14.73 9.15 -4.17
N LEU A 129 14.04 10.29 -4.08
CA LEU A 129 13.19 10.80 -5.15
C LEU A 129 13.93 11.81 -6.03
N SER A 130 13.75 11.71 -7.35
CA SER A 130 14.07 12.80 -8.28
C SER A 130 13.07 13.96 -8.15
N THR A 131 13.38 15.08 -8.78
CA THR A 131 12.44 16.21 -8.95
C THR A 131 11.17 15.83 -9.72
N SER A 132 11.20 14.77 -10.52
CA SER A 132 10.04 14.24 -11.25
C SER A 132 9.22 13.20 -10.48
N GLY A 133 9.62 12.87 -9.25
CA GLY A 133 9.01 11.82 -8.42
C GLY A 133 9.46 10.39 -8.74
N CYS A 134 10.35 10.22 -9.72
CA CYS A 134 10.92 8.91 -10.06
C CYS A 134 11.94 8.46 -9.00
N VAL A 135 12.02 7.16 -8.76
CA VAL A 135 12.91 6.59 -7.74
C VAL A 135 14.29 6.32 -8.32
N LEU A 136 15.32 6.72 -7.57
CA LEU A 136 16.72 6.44 -7.90
C LEU A 136 17.53 6.09 -6.64
N ALA A 137 18.57 5.29 -6.78
CA ALA A 137 19.59 5.06 -5.78
C ALA A 137 20.71 6.08 -5.98
N ASN A 138 20.93 6.97 -5.02
CA ASN A 138 22.01 7.97 -5.03
C ASN A 138 22.32 8.44 -3.60
N ASN A 139 23.58 8.76 -3.31
CA ASN A 139 24.01 9.33 -2.03
C ASN A 139 24.16 10.86 -2.04
N ASN A 140 24.12 11.50 -3.21
CA ASN A 140 24.44 12.91 -3.41
C ASN A 140 23.24 13.87 -3.36
N THR A 141 22.05 13.41 -2.95
CA THR A 141 20.85 14.26 -2.96
C THR A 141 20.29 14.47 -1.55
N SER A 142 19.93 15.72 -1.26
CA SER A 142 19.20 16.16 -0.07
C SER A 142 17.70 15.81 -0.14
N SER A 143 17.34 14.72 -0.82
CA SER A 143 15.96 14.37 -1.15
C SER A 143 15.33 13.44 -0.11
N ASP A 144 14.00 13.33 -0.13
CA ASP A 144 13.23 12.41 0.72
C ASP A 144 13.70 10.96 0.48
N ASP A 145 14.37 10.38 1.48
CA ASP A 145 14.90 9.00 1.47
C ASP A 145 14.14 8.07 2.43
N ILE A 146 13.08 8.58 3.05
CA ILE A 146 12.24 7.88 4.03
C ILE A 146 10.89 7.59 3.40
N PHE A 147 10.49 6.31 3.46
CA PHE A 147 9.22 5.84 2.94
C PHE A 147 8.40 5.21 4.07
N THR A 148 7.09 5.33 3.99
CA THR A 148 6.18 4.52 4.83
C THR A 148 5.89 3.21 4.11
N ILE A 149 6.13 2.08 4.77
CA ILE A 149 5.62 0.79 4.33
C ILE A 149 4.22 0.62 4.89
N ILE A 150 3.30 0.23 4.01
CA ILE A 150 1.92 -0.11 4.37
C ILE A 150 1.70 -1.58 3.99
N ASN A 151 1.20 -2.38 4.92
CA ASN A 151 0.76 -3.74 4.60
C ASN A 151 -0.41 -3.66 3.60
N ARG A 152 -0.23 -4.19 2.39
CA ARG A 152 -1.26 -4.14 1.36
C ARG A 152 -2.53 -4.88 1.77
N GLU A 153 -2.39 -5.96 2.54
CA GLU A 153 -3.51 -6.79 2.98
C GLU A 153 -4.36 -6.05 4.01
N SER A 154 -3.74 -5.25 4.89
CA SER A 154 -4.48 -4.44 5.86
C SER A 154 -5.28 -3.29 5.24
N LEU A 155 -5.00 -2.91 3.99
CA LEU A 155 -5.85 -1.97 3.23
C LEU A 155 -7.17 -2.61 2.79
N LEU A 156 -7.30 -3.93 2.86
CA LEU A 156 -8.51 -4.68 2.56
C LEU A 156 -9.26 -5.10 3.83
N ASP A 157 -8.66 -4.90 5.01
CA ASP A 157 -9.28 -5.13 6.31
C ASP A 157 -10.22 -3.97 6.62
N LEU A 158 -11.47 -4.14 6.21
CA LEU A 158 -12.52 -3.19 6.50
C LEU A 158 -12.87 -3.22 8.00
N PRO A 159 -13.00 -2.06 8.66
CA PRO A 159 -13.48 -2.02 10.04
C PRO A 159 -14.86 -2.67 10.15
N ARG A 160 -15.05 -3.51 11.17
CA ARG A 160 -16.29 -4.28 11.35
C ARG A 160 -17.53 -3.39 11.50
N TYR A 161 -17.39 -2.22 12.13
CA TYR A 161 -18.49 -1.28 12.36
C TYR A 161 -18.16 0.08 11.76
N VAL A 162 -19.07 0.61 10.94
CA VAL A 162 -18.90 1.87 10.23
C VAL A 162 -20.17 2.70 10.22
N ALA A 163 -20.04 4.00 9.94
CA ALA A 163 -21.15 4.86 9.54
C ALA A 163 -20.87 5.42 8.15
N PHE A 164 -21.87 5.42 7.27
CA PHE A 164 -21.75 5.97 5.92
C PHE A 164 -22.30 7.39 5.87
N LYS A 165 -21.52 8.32 5.32
CA LYS A 165 -21.94 9.71 5.12
C LYS A 165 -22.23 9.94 3.63
N GLY A 166 -23.42 10.44 3.34
CA GLY A 166 -23.84 10.79 1.99
C GLY A 166 -23.25 12.13 1.53
N ASP A 167 -23.33 12.38 0.23
CA ASP A 167 -23.04 13.68 -0.39
C ASP A 167 -23.97 14.80 0.13
N ASN A 168 -25.18 14.42 0.54
CA ASN A 168 -26.14 15.29 1.24
C ASN A 168 -25.73 15.65 2.67
N THR A 169 -24.52 15.28 3.10
CA THR A 169 -23.92 15.51 4.42
C THR A 169 -24.55 14.77 5.60
N HIS A 170 -25.59 13.96 5.37
CA HIS A 170 -26.24 13.16 6.40
C HIS A 170 -25.67 11.73 6.44
N TYR A 171 -25.80 11.06 7.58
CA TYR A 171 -25.43 9.67 7.76
C TYR A 171 -26.58 8.74 7.37
N LEU A 172 -26.21 7.60 6.78
CA LEU A 172 -27.11 6.49 6.47
C LEU A 172 -27.59 5.87 7.78
N ARG A 173 -28.91 5.77 7.97
CA ARG A 173 -29.51 5.15 9.15
C ARG A 173 -30.61 4.18 8.77
N LEU A 174 -30.86 3.21 9.64
CA LEU A 174 -32.08 2.42 9.61
C LEU A 174 -33.26 3.30 10.04
N HIS A 175 -34.26 3.41 9.18
CA HIS A 175 -35.49 4.12 9.44
C HIS A 175 -36.69 3.18 9.23
N HIS A 176 -37.72 3.35 10.05
CA HIS A 176 -38.97 2.61 9.96
C HIS A 176 -40.08 3.58 9.53
N MET A 177 -40.73 3.30 8.40
CA MET A 177 -42.02 3.89 8.04
C MET A 177 -43.00 2.77 7.73
N GLU A 178 -44.23 2.92 8.19
CA GLU A 178 -45.31 1.97 7.92
C GLU A 178 -44.92 0.51 8.21
N ARG A 179 -44.15 0.28 9.29
CA ARG A 179 -43.59 -1.02 9.71
C ARG A 179 -42.53 -1.65 8.78
N HIS A 180 -42.11 -0.96 7.73
CA HIS A 180 -41.08 -1.44 6.82
C HIS A 180 -39.72 -0.78 7.15
N PRO A 181 -38.65 -1.57 7.36
CA PRO A 181 -37.31 -1.03 7.54
C PRO A 181 -36.72 -0.60 6.19
N PHE A 182 -36.12 0.58 6.14
CA PHE A 182 -35.35 1.06 5.00
C PHE A 182 -34.14 1.87 5.46
N LEU A 183 -33.17 2.01 4.56
CA LEU A 183 -31.97 2.79 4.78
C LEU A 183 -32.15 4.19 4.19
N GLN A 184 -31.84 5.23 4.95
CA GLN A 184 -31.97 6.62 4.50
C GLN A 184 -30.82 7.48 5.00
N PHE A 185 -30.29 8.34 4.13
CA PHE A 185 -29.34 9.39 4.51
C PHE A 185 -30.09 10.57 5.14
N SER A 186 -30.37 10.49 6.44
CA SER A 186 -31.16 11.50 7.16
C SER A 186 -30.67 11.83 8.56
N SER A 187 -29.69 11.11 9.11
CA SER A 187 -29.16 11.44 10.43
C SER A 187 -28.08 12.51 10.35
N SER A 188 -28.17 13.57 11.15
CA SER A 188 -27.11 14.59 11.29
C SER A 188 -26.25 14.38 12.54
N ASN A 189 -26.58 13.39 13.38
CA ASN A 189 -25.95 13.15 14.67
C ASN A 189 -25.08 11.88 14.64
N ILE A 190 -23.77 12.03 14.90
CA ILE A 190 -22.81 10.92 14.96
C ILE A 190 -23.01 10.01 16.18
N SER A 191 -23.92 10.33 17.08
CA SER A 191 -24.29 9.47 18.22
C SER A 191 -25.62 8.73 18.01
N ASP A 192 -26.21 8.78 16.81
CA ASP A 192 -27.43 8.02 16.49
C ASP A 192 -27.13 6.50 16.48
N PRO A 193 -27.75 5.70 17.36
CA PRO A 193 -27.47 4.26 17.42
C PRO A 193 -27.91 3.51 16.15
N ASN A 194 -28.79 4.08 15.33
CA ASN A 194 -29.33 3.43 14.13
C ASN A 194 -28.49 3.67 12.87
N MET A 195 -27.38 4.41 12.97
CA MET A 195 -26.49 4.67 11.83
C MET A 195 -25.37 3.65 11.67
N THR A 196 -25.11 2.84 12.71
CA THR A 196 -24.02 1.88 12.72
C THR A 196 -24.35 0.73 11.77
N MET A 197 -23.42 0.43 10.86
CA MET A 197 -23.50 -0.68 9.92
C MET A 197 -22.39 -1.66 10.21
N GLU A 198 -22.72 -2.95 10.24
CA GLU A 198 -21.75 -4.04 10.32
C GLU A 198 -21.31 -4.46 8.91
N LEU A 199 -20.00 -4.45 8.67
CA LEU A 199 -19.35 -4.96 7.47
C LEU A 199 -18.87 -6.39 7.69
N PHE A 200 -19.20 -7.28 6.76
CA PHE A 200 -18.71 -8.65 6.77
C PHE A 200 -18.37 -9.11 5.35
N VAL A 201 -17.18 -9.67 5.21
CA VAL A 201 -16.70 -10.29 3.97
C VAL A 201 -16.91 -11.79 4.10
N ASN A 202 -17.74 -12.35 3.22
CA ASN A 202 -17.97 -13.79 3.18
C ASN A 202 -16.82 -14.52 2.45
N ASN A 203 -16.78 -15.85 2.55
CA ASN A 203 -15.80 -16.70 1.86
C ASN A 203 -15.83 -16.55 0.32
N ASP A 204 -16.94 -16.05 -0.24
CA ASP A 204 -17.12 -15.73 -1.66
C ASP A 204 -16.52 -14.36 -2.05
N ARG A 205 -15.85 -13.67 -1.12
CA ARG A 205 -15.30 -12.31 -1.25
C ARG A 205 -16.35 -11.22 -1.52
N MET A 206 -17.65 -11.50 -1.34
CA MET A 206 -18.67 -10.46 -1.35
C MET A 206 -18.67 -9.70 -0.03
N LEU A 207 -18.57 -8.38 -0.12
CA LEU A 207 -18.84 -7.48 0.99
C LEU A 207 -20.35 -7.41 1.20
N ARG A 208 -20.79 -7.73 2.41
CA ARG A 208 -22.18 -7.53 2.85
C ARG A 208 -22.21 -6.48 3.95
N ILE A 209 -23.28 -5.71 3.94
CA ILE A 209 -23.51 -4.58 4.84
C ILE A 209 -24.90 -4.80 5.46
N LYS A 210 -25.00 -4.71 6.77
CA LYS A 210 -26.29 -4.75 7.48
C LYS A 210 -26.29 -3.72 8.60
N PRO A 211 -27.46 -3.20 9.01
CA PRO A 211 -27.57 -2.42 10.25
C PRO A 211 -27.02 -3.22 11.43
N ASP A 212 -26.27 -2.55 12.30
CA ASP A 212 -25.91 -3.10 13.59
C ASP A 212 -27.14 -3.03 14.50
N PHE A 213 -27.85 -4.14 14.56
CA PHE A 213 -28.88 -4.35 15.57
C PHE A 213 -28.17 -4.66 16.89
N GLY A 214 -27.56 -3.64 17.52
CA GLY A 214 -27.28 -3.71 18.96
C GLY A 214 -28.55 -4.17 19.70
N LEU A 215 -28.43 -4.69 20.92
CA LEU A 215 -29.45 -5.43 21.73
C LEU A 215 -30.94 -5.01 21.68
N TYR A 216 -31.30 -3.88 21.08
CA TYR A 216 -32.64 -3.52 20.66
C TYR A 216 -33.01 -4.12 19.29
N ASP A 217 -33.22 -5.44 19.26
CA ASP A 217 -34.09 -6.04 18.25
C ASP A 217 -35.45 -6.32 18.91
N PRO A 218 -36.51 -5.52 18.64
CA PRO A 218 -37.85 -5.82 19.16
C PRO A 218 -38.43 -7.13 18.61
N LEU A 219 -37.84 -7.74 17.57
CA LEU A 219 -38.21 -9.06 17.06
C LEU A 219 -37.46 -10.21 17.75
N ARG A 220 -36.39 -9.95 18.51
CA ARG A 220 -35.74 -10.96 19.37
C ARG A 220 -36.48 -11.21 20.69
N GLN A 221 -37.46 -10.40 21.05
CA GLN A 221 -38.26 -10.61 22.27
C GLN A 221 -39.42 -11.59 22.11
N THR A 222 -39.64 -12.21 20.94
CA THR A 222 -40.80 -13.08 20.70
C THR A 222 -40.46 -14.56 20.51
N LEU A 223 -39.27 -15.01 20.91
CA LEU A 223 -38.93 -16.44 20.97
C LEU A 223 -38.26 -16.77 22.30
N LEU A 224 -39.06 -16.73 23.37
CA LEU A 224 -39.00 -17.62 24.53
C LEU A 224 -40.43 -17.97 24.94
#